data_AF-A0A3D5CQF5-F1
#
_entry.id   AF-A0A3D5CQF5-F1
#
_cell.length_a   1.000
_cell.length_b   1.000
_cell.length_c   1.000
_cell.angle_alpha   90.00
_cell.angle_beta   90.00
_cell.angle_gamma   90.00
#
_symmetry.space_group_name_H-M   'P 1'
#
loop_
_entity.id
_entity.type
_entity.pdbx_description
1 polymer ?
#
loop_
_entity_poly.entity_id
_entity_poly.type
_entity_poly.pdbx_seq_one_letter_code
_entity_poly.pdbx_strand_id
1 'polypeptide(L)'
;PVTATATATATIIAPTALGPTNCDFDVDDDWVEYEVKYGDTLSSLALQRNSEIVDIVEANCLSDLTLYSGQDIYLPIDIGDDFDGLMVRMATDNLIVDGNLSDWGTLSFVADKVVYGSSVWNNNVDLSATYGIAWDDLYLYIAVEVRDDIHVQTEVGETIFKGDSVEILFDRDIDNDNWVTQLNSDDYQIGLSPGSFSGDSVRTQVYRWYPAVESGTIANAKIESRSNVGGYLIEAALPWTILGVSATSGDEYGFVISVSDNDSNGVAVQESMVSSSAARDLSNPSTWGRIKLVR
;
A
#
# COMPACT_ATOMS: atom_id res chain seq x y z
N PRO A 1 -64.48 -20.96 -28.72
CA PRO A 1 -63.66 -20.23 -27.71
C PRO A 1 -62.84 -21.24 -26.89
N VAL A 2 -61.53 -21.30 -27.14
CA VAL A 2 -60.60 -22.18 -26.43
C VAL A 2 -59.91 -21.33 -25.37
N THR A 3 -60.14 -21.64 -24.09
CA THR A 3 -59.53 -20.93 -22.97
C THR A 3 -58.20 -21.59 -22.66
N ALA A 4 -57.09 -20.90 -22.93
CA ALA A 4 -55.76 -21.35 -22.55
C ALA A 4 -55.50 -21.01 -21.06
N THR A 5 -55.14 -22.01 -20.28
CA THR A 5 -54.70 -21.83 -18.89
C THR A 5 -53.19 -21.64 -18.89
N ALA A 6 -52.70 -20.46 -18.51
CA ALA A 6 -51.28 -20.20 -18.33
C ALA A 6 -50.81 -20.73 -16.98
N THR A 7 -49.75 -21.55 -16.98
CA THR A 7 -49.06 -21.99 -15.78
C THR A 7 -47.92 -21.01 -15.49
N ALA A 8 -47.98 -20.33 -14.34
CA ALA A 8 -46.90 -19.45 -13.91
C ALA A 8 -45.72 -20.29 -13.39
N THR A 9 -44.57 -20.18 -14.06
CA THR A 9 -43.30 -20.73 -13.56
C THR A 9 -42.66 -19.69 -12.65
N ALA A 10 -42.47 -20.02 -11.38
CA ALA A 10 -41.72 -19.17 -10.46
C ALA A 10 -40.24 -19.19 -10.86
N THR A 11 -39.73 -18.06 -11.32
CA THR A 11 -38.29 -17.84 -11.50
C THR A 11 -37.69 -17.60 -10.12
N ILE A 12 -36.75 -18.45 -9.71
CA ILE A 12 -35.96 -18.25 -8.50
C ILE A 12 -34.96 -17.14 -8.82
N ILE A 13 -35.18 -15.95 -8.27
CA ILE A 13 -34.21 -14.86 -8.30
C ILE A 13 -33.20 -15.17 -7.19
N ALA A 14 -31.92 -15.30 -7.54
CA ALA A 14 -30.86 -15.41 -6.55
C ALA A 14 -30.88 -14.15 -5.68
N PRO A 15 -30.81 -14.26 -4.34
CA PRO A 15 -30.73 -13.07 -3.50
C PRO A 15 -29.45 -12.32 -3.90
N THR A 16 -29.61 -11.07 -4.31
CA THR A 16 -28.51 -10.11 -4.38
C THR A 16 -27.88 -10.06 -3.00
N ALA A 17 -26.62 -10.46 -2.88
CA ALA A 17 -25.83 -10.26 -1.67
C ALA A 17 -25.87 -8.76 -1.36
N LEU A 18 -26.51 -8.40 -0.26
CA LEU A 18 -26.45 -7.05 0.28
C LEU A 18 -25.19 -7.06 1.13
N GLY A 19 -24.23 -6.19 0.81
CA GLY A 19 -23.08 -5.96 1.67
C GLY A 19 -23.51 -5.56 3.09
N PRO A 20 -22.58 -5.53 4.04
CA PRO A 20 -22.90 -5.23 5.43
C PRO A 20 -23.67 -3.91 5.54
N THR A 21 -24.55 -3.82 6.54
CA THR A 21 -25.28 -2.57 6.77
C THR A 21 -24.30 -1.52 7.27
N ASN A 22 -23.99 -0.52 6.43
CA ASN A 22 -23.14 0.60 6.83
C ASN A 22 -23.90 1.47 7.85
N CYS A 23 -23.40 1.47 9.08
CA CYS A 23 -23.89 2.25 10.18
C CYS A 23 -23.20 3.61 10.17
N ASP A 24 -23.81 4.63 10.77
CA ASP A 24 -23.18 5.94 11.00
C ASP A 24 -22.01 5.87 12.02
N PHE A 25 -21.37 4.71 12.13
CA PHE A 25 -20.15 4.39 12.86
C PHE A 25 -19.01 4.50 11.85
N ASP A 26 -17.95 5.24 12.17
CA ASP A 26 -16.73 5.24 11.36
C ASP A 26 -16.11 3.85 11.49
N VAL A 27 -16.50 2.94 10.60
CA VAL A 27 -15.74 1.73 10.32
C VAL A 27 -14.46 2.21 9.63
N ASP A 28 -13.51 2.64 10.47
CA ASP A 28 -12.19 3.13 10.12
C ASP A 28 -11.35 2.03 9.45
N ASP A 29 -10.05 2.30 9.27
CA ASP A 29 -9.07 1.40 8.66
C ASP A 29 -8.83 0.06 9.40
N ASP A 30 -9.57 -0.21 10.48
CA ASP A 30 -9.41 -1.39 11.34
C ASP A 30 -10.51 -2.48 11.17
N TRP A 31 -11.46 -2.31 10.23
CA TRP A 31 -12.59 -3.25 10.02
C TRP A 31 -12.62 -3.88 8.63
N VAL A 32 -13.05 -5.14 8.51
CA VAL A 32 -13.09 -5.89 7.25
C VAL A 32 -14.41 -6.62 7.05
N GLU A 33 -14.85 -6.72 5.80
CA GLU A 33 -16.04 -7.49 5.43
C GLU A 33 -15.81 -8.99 5.64
N TYR A 34 -16.83 -9.66 6.16
CA TYR A 34 -16.82 -11.07 6.48
C TYR A 34 -18.19 -11.69 6.21
N GLU A 35 -18.21 -12.67 5.32
CA GLU A 35 -19.40 -13.51 5.07
C GLU A 35 -19.49 -14.60 6.15
N VAL A 36 -20.49 -14.51 7.02
CA VAL A 36 -20.76 -15.46 8.11
C VAL A 36 -20.87 -16.89 7.59
N LYS A 37 -20.09 -17.80 8.18
CA LYS A 37 -20.08 -19.24 7.88
C LYS A 37 -20.97 -20.03 8.83
N TYR A 38 -21.37 -21.21 8.39
CA TYR A 38 -22.16 -22.12 9.20
C TYR A 38 -21.40 -22.50 10.48
N GLY A 39 -21.97 -22.17 11.63
CA GLY A 39 -21.36 -22.42 12.94
C GLY A 39 -20.76 -21.18 13.61
N ASP A 40 -20.67 -20.06 12.90
CA ASP A 40 -20.21 -18.81 13.48
C ASP A 40 -21.21 -18.26 14.50
N THR A 41 -20.65 -17.65 15.54
CA THR A 41 -21.37 -16.90 16.56
C THR A 41 -20.65 -15.57 16.76
N LEU A 42 -21.36 -14.53 17.20
CA LEU A 42 -20.70 -13.28 17.58
C LEU A 42 -19.57 -13.51 18.59
N SER A 43 -19.77 -14.43 19.55
CA SER A 43 -18.72 -14.79 20.51
C SER A 43 -17.48 -15.43 19.89
N SER A 44 -17.65 -16.33 18.92
CA SER A 44 -16.50 -17.00 18.28
C SER A 44 -15.74 -16.03 17.38
N LEU A 45 -16.46 -15.14 16.69
CA LEU A 45 -15.85 -14.12 15.84
C LEU A 45 -15.17 -13.02 16.67
N ALA A 46 -15.79 -12.55 17.75
CA ALA A 46 -15.20 -11.62 18.71
C ALA A 46 -13.88 -12.17 19.29
N LEU A 47 -13.90 -13.43 19.75
CA LEU A 47 -12.70 -14.10 20.26
C LEU A 47 -11.62 -14.28 19.19
N GLN A 48 -12.01 -14.59 17.95
CA GLN A 48 -11.07 -14.74 16.84
C GLN A 48 -10.41 -13.40 16.46
N ARG A 49 -11.09 -12.28 16.68
CA ARG A 49 -10.63 -10.94 16.30
C ARG A 49 -10.13 -10.09 17.47
N ASN A 50 -9.99 -10.70 18.64
CA ASN A 50 -9.63 -10.02 19.88
C ASN A 50 -10.45 -8.74 20.14
N SER A 51 -11.75 -8.78 19.87
CA SER A 51 -12.67 -7.64 20.01
C SER A 51 -13.82 -7.98 20.95
N GLU A 52 -14.51 -6.96 21.46
CA GLU A 52 -15.73 -7.17 22.22
C GLU A 52 -16.93 -7.42 21.29
N ILE A 53 -17.87 -8.26 21.73
CA ILE A 53 -19.11 -8.52 20.98
C ILE A 53 -19.88 -7.21 20.69
N VAL A 54 -19.80 -6.24 21.61
CA VAL A 54 -20.49 -4.95 21.47
C VAL A 54 -19.97 -4.16 20.29
N ASP A 55 -18.65 -4.14 20.05
CA ASP A 55 -18.04 -3.42 18.94
C ASP A 55 -18.56 -3.97 17.60
N ILE A 56 -18.60 -5.31 17.47
CA ILE A 56 -19.10 -5.97 16.26
C ILE A 56 -20.59 -5.68 16.05
N VAL A 57 -21.38 -5.65 17.12
CA VAL A 57 -22.82 -5.35 17.05
C VAL A 57 -23.05 -3.90 16.60
N GLU A 58 -22.30 -2.95 17.16
CA GLU A 58 -22.40 -1.53 16.85
C GLU A 58 -21.94 -1.20 15.42
N ALA A 59 -20.80 -1.73 14.99
CA ALA A 59 -20.25 -1.54 13.64
C ALA A 59 -21.19 -2.07 12.53
N ASN A 60 -22.09 -3.01 12.86
CA ASN A 60 -22.97 -3.69 11.91
C ASN A 60 -24.46 -3.37 12.10
N CYS A 61 -24.82 -2.53 13.07
CA CYS A 61 -26.21 -2.21 13.40
C CYS A 61 -27.04 -3.46 13.67
N LEU A 62 -26.44 -4.48 14.28
CA LEU A 62 -27.14 -5.74 14.52
C LEU A 62 -28.23 -5.51 15.58
N SER A 63 -29.48 -5.72 15.17
CA SER A 63 -30.64 -5.62 16.06
C SER A 63 -30.86 -6.89 16.91
N ASP A 64 -30.17 -7.98 16.58
CA ASP A 64 -30.15 -9.24 17.31
C ASP A 64 -28.74 -9.84 17.28
N LEU A 65 -28.43 -10.73 18.23
CA LEU A 65 -27.14 -11.40 18.36
C LEU A 65 -27.03 -12.67 17.49
N THR A 66 -28.08 -13.02 16.76
CA THR A 66 -28.11 -14.18 15.87
C THR A 66 -27.49 -13.82 14.52
N LEU A 67 -26.44 -14.55 14.14
CA LEU A 67 -25.86 -14.47 12.80
C LEU A 67 -26.44 -15.54 11.89
N TYR A 68 -26.64 -15.20 10.62
CA TYR A 68 -27.12 -16.12 9.60
C TYR A 68 -25.99 -16.47 8.64
N SER A 69 -25.83 -17.76 8.31
CA SER A 69 -24.84 -18.16 7.29
C SER A 69 -25.13 -17.45 5.96
N GLY A 70 -24.09 -16.87 5.36
CA GLY A 70 -24.16 -16.04 4.15
C GLY A 70 -24.53 -14.57 4.40
N GLN A 71 -24.64 -14.16 5.67
CA GLN A 71 -24.78 -12.75 6.04
C GLN A 71 -23.42 -12.07 5.98
N ASP A 72 -23.33 -10.91 5.33
CA ASP A 72 -22.13 -10.09 5.34
C ASP A 72 -22.14 -9.15 6.56
N ILE A 73 -21.04 -9.14 7.31
CA ILE A 73 -20.80 -8.25 8.46
C ILE A 73 -19.38 -7.66 8.41
N TYR A 74 -19.16 -6.52 9.04
CA TYR A 74 -17.84 -6.01 9.39
C TYR A 74 -17.31 -6.71 10.64
N LEU A 75 -16.07 -7.17 10.61
CA LEU A 75 -15.34 -7.64 11.78
C LEU A 75 -14.07 -6.80 11.95
N PRO A 76 -13.61 -6.56 13.16
CA PRO A 76 -12.33 -5.90 13.35
C PRO A 76 -11.22 -6.82 12.84
N ILE A 77 -10.16 -6.23 12.33
CA ILE A 77 -8.96 -6.97 11.97
C ILE A 77 -8.34 -7.50 13.26
N ASP A 78 -8.03 -8.80 13.29
CA ASP A 78 -7.15 -9.31 14.34
C ASP A 78 -5.73 -8.78 14.05
N ILE A 79 -5.44 -7.62 14.61
CA ILE A 79 -4.13 -6.98 14.51
C ILE A 79 -3.09 -7.71 15.37
N GLY A 80 -3.53 -8.55 16.33
CA GLY A 80 -2.72 -8.95 17.47
C GLY A 80 -2.36 -7.72 18.31
N ASP A 81 -2.44 -7.81 19.64
CA ASP A 81 -2.20 -6.67 20.53
C ASP A 81 -0.77 -6.06 20.47
N ASP A 82 0.09 -6.52 19.56
CA ASP A 82 1.53 -6.24 19.49
C ASP A 82 2.06 -5.95 18.06
N PHE A 83 1.19 -5.78 17.05
CA PHE A 83 1.67 -5.42 15.71
C PHE A 83 1.98 -3.91 15.61
N ASP A 84 3.27 -3.59 15.71
CA ASP A 84 3.82 -2.24 15.50
C ASP A 84 4.19 -2.06 14.01
N GLY A 85 3.19 -1.90 13.15
CA GLY A 85 3.35 -1.77 11.70
C GLY A 85 2.13 -1.17 10.99
N LEU A 86 2.21 -1.04 9.66
CA LEU A 86 1.15 -0.47 8.83
C LEU A 86 0.21 -1.57 8.32
N MET A 87 -1.10 -1.33 8.45
CA MET A 87 -2.12 -2.19 7.85
C MET A 87 -2.32 -1.77 6.39
N VAL A 88 -2.21 -2.73 5.47
CA VAL A 88 -2.34 -2.48 4.02
C VAL A 88 -3.60 -3.18 3.53
N ARG A 89 -4.61 -2.40 3.18
CA ARG A 89 -5.91 -2.90 2.75
C ARG A 89 -5.89 -3.37 1.31
N MET A 90 -6.71 -4.38 1.03
CA MET A 90 -6.95 -4.84 -0.32
C MET A 90 -7.72 -3.75 -1.07
N ALA A 91 -7.30 -3.42 -2.29
CA ALA A 91 -7.95 -2.43 -3.13
C ALA A 91 -9.36 -2.92 -3.49
N THR A 92 -10.38 -2.26 -2.95
CA THR A 92 -11.80 -2.52 -3.26
C THR A 92 -12.26 -1.79 -4.52
N ASP A 93 -11.58 -0.68 -4.84
CA ASP A 93 -11.76 0.08 -6.06
C ASP A 93 -10.71 -0.30 -7.11
N ASN A 94 -11.06 -0.13 -8.38
CA ASN A 94 -10.12 -0.33 -9.47
C ASN A 94 -9.15 0.87 -9.50
N LEU A 95 -8.07 0.80 -8.71
CA LEU A 95 -6.98 1.78 -8.73
C LEU A 95 -6.35 1.83 -10.12
N ILE A 96 -6.33 3.01 -10.73
CA ILE A 96 -5.83 3.19 -12.10
C ILE A 96 -4.51 3.94 -12.04
N VAL A 97 -3.42 3.26 -12.37
CA VAL A 97 -2.10 3.88 -12.51
C VAL A 97 -2.09 4.84 -13.70
N ASP A 98 -2.40 6.10 -13.46
CA ASP A 98 -2.39 7.20 -14.44
C ASP A 98 -1.66 8.47 -13.96
N GLY A 99 -1.20 8.48 -12.70
CA GLY A 99 -0.50 9.61 -12.07
C GLY A 99 -1.46 10.67 -11.51
N ASN A 100 -2.76 10.36 -11.40
CA ASN A 100 -3.76 11.15 -10.69
C ASN A 100 -4.21 10.39 -9.44
N LEU A 101 -3.88 10.92 -8.26
CA LEU A 101 -4.13 10.22 -6.99
C LEU A 101 -5.57 10.37 -6.46
N SER A 102 -6.51 10.83 -7.29
CA SER A 102 -7.88 11.13 -6.84
C SER A 102 -8.69 9.90 -6.38
N ASP A 103 -8.36 8.72 -6.92
CA ASP A 103 -8.94 7.43 -6.55
C ASP A 103 -8.40 6.86 -5.24
N TRP A 104 -7.28 7.39 -4.73
CA TRP A 104 -6.72 7.03 -3.42
C TRP A 104 -7.40 7.72 -2.23
N GLY A 105 -8.21 8.77 -2.48
CA GLY A 105 -8.78 9.58 -1.42
C GLY A 105 -7.70 10.36 -0.66
N THR A 106 -7.60 10.14 0.65
CA THR A 106 -6.58 10.79 1.50
C THR A 106 -5.38 9.87 1.67
N LEU A 107 -4.18 10.37 1.40
CA LEU A 107 -2.93 9.66 1.69
C LEU A 107 -2.59 9.80 3.18
N SER A 108 -2.73 8.71 3.94
CA SER A 108 -2.67 8.74 5.42
C SER A 108 -1.26 8.63 6.00
N PHE A 109 -0.26 8.23 5.20
CA PHE A 109 1.10 8.00 5.70
C PHE A 109 2.06 9.13 5.30
N VAL A 110 3.12 9.33 6.09
CA VAL A 110 4.07 10.44 5.93
C VAL A 110 5.50 9.94 5.92
N ALA A 111 6.33 10.48 5.03
CA ALA A 111 7.78 10.35 5.03
C ALA A 111 8.42 11.74 5.20
N ASP A 112 8.83 12.06 6.42
CA ASP A 112 9.41 13.34 6.81
C ASP A 112 10.65 13.20 7.71
N LYS A 113 11.13 11.97 7.93
CA LYS A 113 12.31 11.70 8.77
C LYS A 113 13.56 11.83 7.92
N VAL A 114 14.36 12.87 8.16
CA VAL A 114 15.62 13.07 7.44
C VAL A 114 16.63 11.98 7.79
N VAL A 115 17.03 11.18 6.82
CA VAL A 115 17.96 10.05 6.97
C VAL A 115 19.28 10.24 6.21
N TYR A 116 19.36 11.25 5.34
CA TYR A 116 20.58 11.68 4.65
C TYR A 116 20.52 13.18 4.37
N GLY A 117 21.69 13.85 4.32
CA GLY A 117 21.77 15.26 3.90
C GLY A 117 21.15 16.29 4.86
N SER A 118 21.08 16.01 6.16
CA SER A 118 20.42 16.91 7.13
C SER A 118 21.02 18.32 7.24
N SER A 119 22.22 18.55 6.72
CA SER A 119 22.84 19.88 6.66
C SER A 119 22.36 20.75 5.49
N VAL A 120 21.76 20.14 4.47
CA VAL A 120 21.21 20.82 3.29
C VAL A 120 19.69 20.79 3.26
N TRP A 121 19.06 19.79 3.90
CA TRP A 121 17.62 19.78 4.11
C TRP A 121 17.15 20.93 5.00
N ASN A 122 16.16 21.72 4.54
CA ASN A 122 15.71 22.92 5.23
C ASN A 122 14.45 22.71 6.08
N ASN A 123 13.38 22.18 5.51
CA ASN A 123 12.08 21.95 6.17
C ASN A 123 11.15 21.08 5.29
N ASN A 124 9.91 20.81 5.71
CA ASN A 124 9.01 19.94 4.95
C ASN A 124 8.56 20.49 3.57
N VAL A 125 8.80 21.76 3.27
CA VAL A 125 8.59 22.33 1.92
C VAL A 125 9.75 21.98 0.98
N ASP A 126 10.95 21.84 1.54
CA ASP A 126 12.19 21.44 0.85
C ASP A 126 12.12 19.97 0.46
N LEU A 127 11.82 19.09 1.42
CA LEU A 127 11.49 17.70 1.11
C LEU A 127 10.58 17.08 2.17
N SER A 128 9.45 16.55 1.73
CA SER A 128 8.62 15.60 2.47
C SER A 128 7.71 14.83 1.51
N ALA A 129 7.09 13.75 1.97
CA ALA A 129 6.05 13.09 1.19
C ALA A 129 4.90 12.59 2.04
N THR A 130 3.71 12.57 1.44
CA THR A 130 2.59 11.75 1.89
C THR A 130 2.41 10.59 0.93
N TYR A 131 2.00 9.43 1.44
CA TYR A 131 1.84 8.24 0.62
C TYR A 131 0.66 7.38 1.05
N GLY A 132 0.18 6.60 0.09
CA GLY A 132 -0.82 5.56 0.25
C GLY A 132 -0.25 4.23 -0.23
N ILE A 133 -0.70 3.15 0.41
CA ILE A 133 -0.32 1.78 0.06
C ILE A 133 -1.58 0.91 0.10
N ALA A 134 -1.75 0.08 -0.91
CA ALA A 134 -2.86 -0.86 -1.03
C ALA A 134 -2.37 -2.11 -1.76
N TRP A 135 -3.15 -3.19 -1.76
CA TRP A 135 -2.76 -4.41 -2.48
C TRP A 135 -3.93 -5.11 -3.17
N ASP A 136 -3.63 -5.96 -4.15
CA ASP A 136 -4.55 -7.01 -4.60
C ASP A 136 -3.76 -8.30 -4.85
N ASP A 137 -4.43 -9.33 -5.38
CA ASP A 137 -3.79 -10.61 -5.68
C ASP A 137 -2.62 -10.52 -6.70
N LEU A 138 -2.47 -9.40 -7.42
CA LEU A 138 -1.51 -9.21 -8.49
C LEU A 138 -0.43 -8.15 -8.17
N TYR A 139 -0.78 -7.08 -7.46
CA TYR A 139 0.07 -5.91 -7.27
C TYR A 139 0.09 -5.41 -5.82
N LEU A 140 1.25 -4.88 -5.44
CA LEU A 140 1.36 -3.86 -4.42
C LEU A 140 1.20 -2.49 -5.09
N TYR A 141 0.23 -1.70 -4.66
CA TYR A 141 -0.02 -0.36 -5.15
C TYR A 141 0.63 0.67 -4.23
N ILE A 142 1.24 1.70 -4.82
CA ILE A 142 1.86 2.81 -4.10
C ILE A 142 1.45 4.12 -4.79
N ALA A 143 0.99 5.07 -3.99
CA ALA A 143 0.79 6.47 -4.39
C ALA A 143 1.63 7.38 -3.50
N VAL A 144 2.31 8.35 -4.10
CA VAL A 144 3.17 9.30 -3.37
C VAL A 144 2.92 10.71 -3.90
N GLU A 145 2.54 11.62 -3.01
CA GLU A 145 2.63 13.05 -3.24
C GLU A 145 3.91 13.55 -2.55
N VAL A 146 4.89 13.93 -3.36
CA VAL A 146 6.15 14.52 -2.89
C VAL A 146 6.00 16.04 -2.86
N ARG A 147 6.45 16.63 -1.76
CA ARG A 147 6.74 18.05 -1.60
C ARG A 147 8.22 18.26 -1.80
N ASP A 148 8.54 19.13 -2.73
CA ASP A 148 9.88 19.40 -3.22
C ASP A 148 9.86 20.78 -3.90
N ASP A 149 10.78 21.67 -3.51
CA ASP A 149 10.83 23.03 -4.05
C ASP A 149 11.55 23.12 -5.40
N ILE A 150 12.48 22.20 -5.72
CA ILE A 150 13.17 22.15 -7.02
C ILE A 150 13.35 20.70 -7.52
N HIS A 151 12.42 20.26 -8.34
CA HIS A 151 12.54 18.99 -9.07
C HIS A 151 13.70 18.99 -10.10
N VAL A 152 14.74 18.17 -9.86
CA VAL A 152 15.84 17.78 -10.76
C VAL A 152 16.04 16.25 -10.83
N GLN A 153 15.58 15.66 -11.94
CA GLN A 153 15.90 14.28 -12.30
C GLN A 153 16.60 14.20 -13.66
N THR A 154 17.91 13.93 -13.64
CA THR A 154 18.76 13.80 -14.84
C THR A 154 19.15 12.37 -15.18
N GLU A 155 18.89 11.43 -14.27
CA GLU A 155 19.46 10.09 -14.27
C GLU A 155 18.46 9.01 -14.67
N VAL A 156 18.98 7.85 -15.04
CA VAL A 156 18.20 6.67 -15.44
C VAL A 156 18.85 5.39 -14.91
N GLY A 157 18.07 4.31 -14.79
CA GLY A 157 18.57 3.01 -14.35
C GLY A 157 19.17 3.06 -12.94
N GLU A 158 20.39 2.55 -12.80
CA GLU A 158 21.07 2.39 -11.50
C GLU A 158 21.29 3.72 -10.76
N THR A 159 21.36 4.85 -11.46
CA THR A 159 21.70 6.15 -10.87
C THR A 159 20.51 7.05 -10.56
N ILE A 160 19.26 6.57 -10.70
CA ILE A 160 18.07 7.40 -10.45
C ILE A 160 18.04 8.03 -9.05
N PHE A 161 18.70 7.42 -8.06
CA PHE A 161 18.82 7.92 -6.69
C PHE A 161 19.62 9.24 -6.57
N LYS A 162 20.35 9.64 -7.62
CA LYS A 162 21.09 10.91 -7.70
C LYS A 162 20.26 12.04 -8.31
N GLY A 163 18.94 11.88 -8.37
CA GLY A 163 17.97 12.92 -8.63
C GLY A 163 16.72 12.63 -7.81
N ASP A 164 15.66 13.40 -8.02
CA ASP A 164 14.43 13.17 -7.25
C ASP A 164 13.81 11.83 -7.61
N SER A 165 13.62 11.01 -6.59
CA SER A 165 13.15 9.65 -6.75
C SER A 165 12.59 9.12 -5.44
N VAL A 166 11.67 8.18 -5.57
CA VAL A 166 11.14 7.43 -4.43
C VAL A 166 11.88 6.10 -4.35
N GLU A 167 12.19 5.66 -3.14
CA GLU A 167 12.79 4.37 -2.83
C GLU A 167 11.86 3.57 -1.92
N ILE A 168 11.72 2.28 -2.19
CA ILE A 168 11.03 1.30 -1.36
C ILE A 168 12.04 0.23 -0.94
N LEU A 169 12.17 0.02 0.36
CA LEU A 169 12.83 -1.15 0.94
C LEU A 169 11.76 -2.16 1.32
N PHE A 170 11.95 -3.42 0.94
CA PHE A 170 10.98 -4.48 1.15
C PHE A 170 11.68 -5.78 1.53
N ASP A 171 11.33 -6.36 2.67
CA ASP A 171 11.81 -7.66 3.12
C ASP A 171 10.64 -8.64 3.07
N ARG A 172 10.78 -9.70 2.27
CA ARG A 172 9.69 -10.66 2.06
C ARG A 172 9.62 -11.79 3.09
N ASP A 173 10.59 -11.95 3.99
CA ASP A 173 10.70 -13.12 4.89
C ASP A 173 10.79 -12.77 6.38
N ILE A 174 10.16 -11.65 6.76
CA ILE A 174 10.21 -11.11 8.11
C ILE A 174 9.74 -12.11 9.20
N ASP A 175 8.81 -13.02 8.88
CA ASP A 175 8.34 -14.05 9.81
C ASP A 175 9.45 -15.01 10.26
N ASN A 176 10.46 -15.21 9.41
CA ASN A 176 11.53 -16.17 9.64
C ASN A 176 12.87 -15.51 9.98
N ASP A 177 13.06 -14.22 9.67
CA ASP A 177 14.38 -13.62 9.79
C ASP A 177 14.44 -12.12 10.14
N ASN A 178 13.39 -11.52 10.72
CA ASN A 178 13.37 -10.10 11.16
C ASN A 178 14.56 -9.66 12.08
N TRP A 179 15.34 -10.60 12.64
CA TRP A 179 16.57 -10.31 13.40
C TRP A 179 17.84 -10.26 12.55
N VAL A 180 17.76 -10.53 11.25
CA VAL A 180 18.89 -10.53 10.31
C VAL A 180 19.25 -9.08 9.99
N THR A 181 20.49 -8.72 10.28
CA THR A 181 20.96 -7.34 10.18
C THR A 181 21.80 -7.07 8.92
N GLN A 182 21.64 -7.91 7.90
CA GLN A 182 22.41 -7.83 6.65
C GLN A 182 21.51 -8.19 5.49
N LEU A 183 21.60 -7.40 4.41
CA LEU A 183 20.89 -7.68 3.16
C LEU A 183 21.18 -9.10 2.64
N ASN A 184 20.12 -9.79 2.24
CA ASN A 184 20.15 -11.11 1.66
C ASN A 184 19.23 -11.19 0.40
N SER A 185 18.79 -12.39 0.00
CA SER A 185 18.08 -12.64 -1.27
C SER A 185 16.58 -12.38 -1.27
N ASP A 186 15.99 -12.18 -0.10
CA ASP A 186 14.60 -11.75 0.16
C ASP A 186 14.46 -10.24 0.40
N ASP A 187 15.59 -9.52 0.50
CA ASP A 187 15.62 -8.08 0.63
C ASP A 187 15.65 -7.37 -0.72
N TYR A 188 14.70 -6.46 -0.91
CA TYR A 188 14.49 -5.70 -2.11
C TYR A 188 14.69 -4.21 -1.88
N GLN A 189 15.36 -3.56 -2.83
CA GLN A 189 15.45 -2.10 -2.93
C GLN A 189 14.92 -1.72 -4.31
N ILE A 190 13.77 -1.07 -4.34
CA ILE A 190 13.06 -0.65 -5.56
C ILE A 190 13.07 0.88 -5.63
N GLY A 191 13.39 1.42 -6.79
CA GLY A 191 13.35 2.85 -7.06
C GLY A 191 12.30 3.21 -8.09
N LEU A 192 11.56 4.27 -7.81
CA LEU A 192 10.57 4.86 -8.69
C LEU A 192 11.08 6.25 -9.08
N SER A 193 11.45 6.43 -10.34
CA SER A 193 11.81 7.74 -10.85
C SER A 193 10.57 8.40 -11.46
N PRO A 194 10.27 9.66 -11.12
CA PRO A 194 9.21 10.45 -11.77
C PRO A 194 9.62 10.91 -13.18
N GLY A 195 10.87 10.70 -13.59
CA GLY A 195 11.43 11.29 -14.80
C GLY A 195 11.69 12.80 -14.66
N SER A 196 12.14 13.43 -15.74
CA SER A 196 12.50 14.86 -15.73
C SER A 196 11.32 15.81 -15.89
N PHE A 197 10.15 15.31 -16.31
CA PHE A 197 9.03 16.10 -16.86
C PHE A 197 9.38 17.00 -18.06
N SER A 198 10.64 17.05 -18.50
CA SER A 198 11.13 17.89 -19.58
C SER A 198 11.73 17.05 -20.71
N GLY A 199 10.86 16.53 -21.58
CA GLY A 199 11.24 15.77 -22.78
C GLY A 199 11.36 14.27 -22.56
N ASP A 200 11.72 13.55 -23.63
CA ASP A 200 11.63 12.09 -23.69
C ASP A 200 12.90 11.33 -23.24
N SER A 201 13.98 12.03 -22.86
CA SER A 201 15.27 11.40 -22.55
C SER A 201 15.35 10.78 -21.15
N VAL A 202 14.65 11.36 -20.17
CA VAL A 202 14.60 10.87 -18.79
C VAL A 202 13.14 10.69 -18.42
N ARG A 203 12.65 9.46 -18.62
CA ARG A 203 11.25 9.07 -18.41
C ARG A 203 11.06 8.41 -17.05
N THR A 204 9.81 8.42 -16.62
CA THR A 204 9.32 7.63 -15.49
C THR A 204 9.72 6.16 -15.65
N GLN A 205 10.29 5.56 -14.60
CA GLN A 205 10.76 4.18 -14.64
C GLN A 205 10.83 3.56 -13.26
N VAL A 206 10.79 2.23 -13.22
CA VAL A 206 11.07 1.43 -12.04
C VAL A 206 12.44 0.77 -12.19
N TYR A 207 13.26 0.82 -11.15
CA TYR A 207 14.55 0.14 -11.09
C TYR A 207 14.62 -0.72 -9.82
N ARG A 208 15.32 -1.85 -9.89
CA ARG A 208 15.63 -2.68 -8.72
C ARG A 208 17.13 -2.73 -8.52
N TRP A 209 17.59 -2.37 -7.33
CA TRP A 209 19.01 -2.51 -6.93
C TRP A 209 19.27 -3.82 -6.19
N TYR A 210 18.36 -4.22 -5.29
CA TYR A 210 18.45 -5.48 -4.54
C TYR A 210 17.25 -6.39 -4.80
N PRO A 211 17.46 -7.71 -4.79
CA PRO A 211 18.76 -8.40 -4.63
C PRO A 211 19.67 -8.18 -5.85
N ALA A 212 20.98 -8.00 -5.63
CA ALA A 212 21.92 -7.53 -6.65
C ALA A 212 21.99 -8.43 -7.91
N VAL A 213 21.73 -9.73 -7.75
CA VAL A 213 21.69 -10.70 -8.87
C VAL A 213 20.52 -10.46 -9.83
N GLU A 214 19.51 -9.72 -9.38
CA GLU A 214 18.34 -9.37 -10.17
C GLU A 214 18.25 -7.86 -10.48
N SER A 215 19.35 -7.12 -10.27
CA SER A 215 19.42 -5.68 -10.48
C SER A 215 19.12 -5.29 -11.93
N GLY A 216 18.33 -4.24 -12.11
CA GLY A 216 17.95 -3.73 -13.43
C GLY A 216 16.63 -2.97 -13.48
N THR A 217 16.37 -2.35 -14.64
CA THR A 217 15.09 -1.70 -14.92
C THR A 217 13.96 -2.73 -15.02
N ILE A 218 12.84 -2.45 -14.36
CA ILE A 218 11.65 -3.29 -14.34
C ILE A 218 10.63 -2.75 -15.35
N ALA A 219 10.41 -3.49 -16.44
CA ALA A 219 9.52 -3.07 -17.52
C ALA A 219 8.06 -3.53 -17.36
N ASN A 220 7.79 -4.51 -16.48
CA ASN A 220 6.47 -5.09 -16.24
C ASN A 220 5.72 -4.48 -15.05
N ALA A 221 6.30 -3.49 -14.38
CA ALA A 221 5.58 -2.65 -13.42
C ALA A 221 4.81 -1.55 -14.15
N LYS A 222 3.65 -1.18 -13.63
CA LYS A 222 2.93 0.02 -14.08
C LYS A 222 3.42 1.18 -13.24
N ILE A 223 3.80 2.29 -13.87
CA ILE A 223 4.20 3.50 -13.17
C ILE A 223 3.81 4.71 -14.01
N GLU A 224 3.24 5.72 -13.37
CA GLU A 224 2.97 7.02 -13.96
C GLU A 224 3.35 8.11 -12.96
N SER A 225 3.71 9.28 -13.48
CA SER A 225 4.11 10.43 -12.66
C SER A 225 3.62 11.72 -13.29
N ARG A 226 3.39 12.73 -12.45
CA ARG A 226 2.99 14.07 -12.89
C ARG A 226 3.68 15.12 -12.04
N SER A 227 4.03 16.25 -12.65
CA SER A 227 4.41 17.42 -11.87
C SER A 227 3.20 17.93 -11.08
N ASN A 228 3.46 18.45 -9.90
CA ASN A 228 2.44 19.03 -9.02
C ASN A 228 2.92 20.41 -8.52
N VAL A 229 2.00 21.19 -7.98
CA VAL A 229 2.37 22.47 -7.36
C VAL A 229 3.21 22.20 -6.11
N GLY A 230 4.49 22.56 -6.18
CA GLY A 230 5.46 22.38 -5.09
C GLY A 230 5.91 20.92 -4.90
N GLY A 231 6.07 20.18 -6.01
CA GLY A 231 6.66 18.85 -6.04
C GLY A 231 6.12 17.99 -7.18
N TYR A 232 5.86 16.71 -6.93
CA TYR A 232 5.40 15.76 -7.94
C TYR A 232 4.56 14.62 -7.35
N LEU A 233 3.84 13.93 -8.22
CA LEU A 233 3.06 12.74 -7.91
C LEU A 233 3.71 11.53 -8.59
N ILE A 234 3.77 10.41 -7.88
CA ILE A 234 4.08 9.09 -8.44
C ILE A 234 2.96 8.13 -8.06
N GLU A 235 2.58 7.30 -9.00
CA GLU A 235 1.69 6.18 -8.80
C GLU A 235 2.28 4.93 -9.45
N ALA A 236 2.29 3.81 -8.73
CA ALA A 236 2.83 2.56 -9.22
C ALA A 236 1.97 1.35 -8.79
N ALA A 237 1.86 0.38 -9.70
CA ALA A 237 1.41 -0.97 -9.38
C ALA A 237 2.58 -1.93 -9.64
N LEU A 238 3.17 -2.41 -8.55
CA LEU A 238 4.32 -3.29 -8.54
C LEU A 238 3.83 -4.74 -8.49
N PRO A 239 4.04 -5.55 -9.54
CA PRO A 239 3.60 -6.94 -9.53
C PRO A 239 4.28 -7.69 -8.39
N TRP A 240 3.57 -8.48 -7.58
CA TRP A 240 4.19 -9.22 -6.47
C TRP A 240 5.37 -10.11 -6.92
N THR A 241 5.33 -10.59 -8.17
CA THR A 241 6.42 -11.33 -8.80
C THR A 241 7.76 -10.59 -8.87
N ILE A 242 7.79 -9.25 -8.90
CA ILE A 242 9.06 -8.48 -8.89
C ILE A 242 9.70 -8.44 -7.49
N LEU A 243 8.90 -8.68 -6.45
CA LEU A 243 9.29 -8.88 -5.06
C LEU A 243 9.44 -10.38 -4.72
N GLY A 244 9.22 -11.26 -5.72
CA GLY A 244 9.27 -12.71 -5.56
C GLY A 244 8.28 -13.24 -4.51
N VAL A 245 7.10 -12.64 -4.45
CA VAL A 245 6.01 -12.95 -3.50
C VAL A 245 4.75 -13.35 -4.28
N SER A 246 3.92 -14.20 -3.64
CA SER A 246 2.52 -14.42 -4.01
C SER A 246 1.67 -14.04 -2.81
N ALA A 247 1.22 -12.79 -2.76
CA ALA A 247 0.62 -12.21 -1.57
C ALA A 247 -0.72 -12.84 -1.20
N THR A 248 -0.95 -13.01 0.08
CA THR A 248 -2.21 -13.44 0.68
C THR A 248 -2.55 -12.53 1.87
N SER A 249 -3.84 -12.38 2.16
CA SER A 249 -4.25 -11.67 3.38
C SER A 249 -3.69 -12.38 4.62
N GLY A 250 -3.10 -11.60 5.51
CA GLY A 250 -2.40 -12.04 6.71
C GLY A 250 -0.88 -12.01 6.58
N ASP A 251 -0.35 -11.98 5.35
CA ASP A 251 1.10 -11.90 5.12
C ASP A 251 1.68 -10.60 5.69
N GLU A 252 2.88 -10.70 6.24
CA GLU A 252 3.64 -9.59 6.79
C GLU A 252 4.97 -9.42 6.06
N TYR A 253 5.39 -8.17 5.86
CA TYR A 253 6.64 -7.85 5.18
C TYR A 253 7.36 -6.68 5.85
N GLY A 254 8.68 -6.63 5.73
CA GLY A 254 9.42 -5.41 6.02
C GLY A 254 9.13 -4.37 4.94
N PHE A 255 8.95 -3.10 5.33
CA PHE A 255 8.62 -2.02 4.40
C PHE A 255 9.11 -0.67 4.92
N VAL A 256 9.78 0.09 4.06
CA VAL A 256 10.07 1.51 4.25
C VAL A 256 9.95 2.23 2.91
N ILE A 257 9.40 3.45 2.94
CA ILE A 257 9.43 4.35 1.79
C ILE A 257 10.33 5.55 2.11
N SER A 258 11.14 5.96 1.14
CA SER A 258 12.03 7.10 1.25
C SER A 258 11.98 7.93 -0.02
N VAL A 259 12.33 9.21 0.08
CA VAL A 259 12.39 10.13 -1.07
C VAL A 259 13.75 10.78 -1.08
N SER A 260 14.47 10.60 -2.19
CA SER A 260 15.72 11.29 -2.50
C SER A 260 15.43 12.64 -3.12
N ASP A 261 16.32 13.59 -2.85
CA ASP A 261 16.20 14.99 -3.24
C ASP A 261 17.46 15.49 -3.97
N ASN A 262 17.24 16.34 -4.95
CA ASN A 262 18.25 17.05 -5.72
C ASN A 262 17.72 18.39 -6.24
N ASP A 263 18.27 19.49 -5.75
CA ASP A 263 18.00 20.84 -6.22
C ASP A 263 19.00 21.32 -7.29
N SER A 264 20.08 20.56 -7.47
CA SER A 264 21.24 20.94 -8.29
C SER A 264 20.99 20.72 -9.78
N ASN A 265 20.32 21.68 -10.41
CA ASN A 265 19.92 21.60 -11.81
C ASN A 265 21.05 21.16 -12.76
N GLY A 266 20.82 20.06 -13.49
CA GLY A 266 21.76 19.49 -14.45
C GLY A 266 22.92 18.69 -13.82
N VAL A 267 22.87 18.44 -12.52
CA VAL A 267 23.88 17.68 -11.76
C VAL A 267 23.24 16.41 -11.21
N ALA A 268 23.94 15.30 -11.35
CA ALA A 268 23.56 14.02 -10.75
C ALA A 268 24.13 13.91 -9.33
N VAL A 269 23.35 14.29 -8.33
CA VAL A 269 23.71 14.23 -6.91
C VAL A 269 22.48 13.96 -6.07
N GLN A 270 22.63 13.11 -5.05
CA GLN A 270 21.65 13.02 -3.97
C GLN A 270 22.06 14.04 -2.91
N GLU A 271 21.22 15.05 -2.66
CA GLU A 271 21.49 16.11 -1.70
C GLU A 271 20.97 15.72 -0.33
N SER A 272 19.70 15.33 -0.26
CA SER A 272 19.06 14.85 0.97
C SER A 272 18.17 13.63 0.73
N MET A 273 17.70 13.03 1.83
CA MET A 273 16.69 11.98 1.78
C MET A 273 15.83 12.02 3.04
N VAL A 274 14.51 11.96 2.86
CA VAL A 274 13.54 11.70 3.92
C VAL A 274 12.99 10.28 3.84
N SER A 275 12.51 9.76 4.95
CA SER A 275 11.97 8.41 5.06
C SER A 275 10.73 8.37 5.95
N SER A 276 9.91 7.34 5.80
CA SER A 276 8.82 7.02 6.73
C SER A 276 9.34 6.56 8.11
N SER A 277 10.60 6.16 8.21
CA SER A 277 11.23 5.74 9.47
C SER A 277 12.58 6.42 9.69
N ALA A 278 12.78 7.00 10.87
CA ALA A 278 14.07 7.54 11.28
C ALA A 278 15.11 6.44 11.58
N ALA A 279 14.65 5.19 11.78
CA ALA A 279 15.52 4.05 12.04
C ALA A 279 16.09 3.42 10.76
N ARG A 280 15.59 3.83 9.58
CA ARG A 280 15.96 3.26 8.28
C ARG A 280 17.47 3.14 8.12
N ASP A 281 17.93 1.91 7.89
CA ASP A 281 19.26 1.59 7.42
C ASP A 281 19.14 0.59 6.26
N LEU A 282 19.56 1.00 5.06
CA LEU A 282 19.53 0.14 3.86
C LEU A 282 20.29 -1.17 4.09
N SER A 283 21.38 -1.15 4.86
CA SER A 283 22.21 -2.33 5.05
C SER A 283 21.69 -3.30 6.10
N ASN A 284 20.64 -2.93 6.84
CA ASN A 284 20.11 -3.66 7.98
C ASN A 284 18.57 -3.76 7.92
N PRO A 285 18.02 -4.85 7.32
CA PRO A 285 16.58 -5.08 7.18
C PRO A 285 15.80 -5.10 8.49
N SER A 286 16.41 -5.53 9.61
CA SER A 286 15.77 -5.50 10.94
C SER A 286 15.36 -4.10 11.44
N THR A 287 15.79 -3.04 10.73
CA THR A 287 15.41 -1.65 11.02
C THR A 287 14.21 -1.16 10.20
N TRP A 288 13.75 -1.96 9.24
CA TRP A 288 12.66 -1.59 8.35
C TRP A 288 11.33 -1.74 9.08
N GLY A 289 10.37 -0.87 8.77
CA GLY A 289 9.02 -0.96 9.33
C GLY A 289 8.33 -2.25 8.88
N ARG A 290 7.12 -2.50 9.37
CA ARG A 290 6.34 -3.69 8.98
C ARG A 290 5.08 -3.27 8.27
N ILE A 291 4.66 -4.05 7.28
CA ILE A 291 3.31 -3.98 6.71
C ILE A 291 2.61 -5.32 6.91
N LYS A 292 1.29 -5.30 7.08
CA LYS A 292 0.44 -6.49 7.14
C LYS A 292 -0.71 -6.36 6.16
N LEU A 293 -0.87 -7.38 5.31
CA LEU A 293 -1.89 -7.39 4.28
C LEU A 293 -3.25 -7.80 4.85
N VAL A 294 -4.28 -6.99 4.62
CA VAL A 294 -5.65 -7.26 5.08
C VAL A 294 -6.63 -7.07 3.95
N ARG A 295 -7.75 -7.80 4.01
CA ARG A 295 -8.85 -7.61 3.06
C ARG A 295 -9.63 -6.32 3.32
#